data_AF-A0A377IT51-F1
#
_entry.id   AF-A0A377IT51-F1
#
_cell.length_a   1.000
_cell.length_b   1.000
_cell.length_c   1.000
_cell.angle_alpha   90.00
_cell.angle_beta   90.00
_cell.angle_gamma   90.00
#
_symmetry.space_group_name_H-M   'P 1'
#
loop_
_entity.id
_entity.type
_entity.pdbx_description
1 polymer ?
#
loop_
_entity_poly.entity_id
_entity_poly.type
_entity_poly.pdbx_seq_one_letter_code
_entity_poly.pdbx_strand_id
1 'polypeptide(L)'
;MQQIHDLAKKVIDKEDRNYPKKINTNALKTLYDNLDENEALALEIDACIRDNKKDGWVGHNQKEKNLKIALRKIINDEVLLENVFNLAKHIEEYH
;
A
#
# COMPACT_ATOMS: atom_id res chain seq x y z
N MET A 1 4.63 -23.08 15.14
CA MET A 1 3.98 -21.82 14.73
C MET A 1 4.74 -21.23 13.55
N GLN A 2 4.53 -21.83 12.39
CA GLN A 2 4.92 -21.31 11.07
C GLN A 2 3.58 -21.00 10.36
N GLN A 3 3.38 -19.98 9.54
CA GLN A 3 4.25 -19.32 8.59
C GLN A 3 3.72 -17.88 8.39
N ILE A 4 4.55 -16.85 8.57
CA ILE A 4 4.35 -15.56 7.92
C ILE A 4 4.91 -15.73 6.50
N HIS A 5 4.11 -16.32 5.61
CA HIS A 5 4.56 -16.56 4.25
C HIS A 5 3.41 -16.72 3.25
N ASP A 6 2.40 -15.85 3.25
CA ASP A 6 1.37 -15.91 2.19
C ASP A 6 0.68 -14.57 1.83
N LEU A 7 1.30 -13.42 2.12
CA LEU A 7 0.81 -12.14 1.59
C LEU A 7 1.58 -11.65 0.35
N ALA A 8 2.72 -12.28 0.02
CA ALA A 8 3.55 -11.89 -1.13
C ALA A 8 3.41 -12.80 -2.35
N LYS A 9 2.68 -13.92 -2.26
CA LYS A 9 2.57 -14.92 -3.34
C LYS A 9 1.14 -15.06 -3.86
N LYS A 10 0.64 -13.98 -4.45
CA LYS A 10 -0.39 -14.07 -5.49
C LYS A 10 -0.10 -13.09 -6.61
N VAL A 11 1.11 -13.21 -7.17
CA VAL A 11 1.38 -12.84 -8.56
C VAL A 11 0.80 -13.95 -9.44
N ILE A 12 -0.52 -14.12 -9.39
CA ILE A 12 -1.27 -14.90 -10.37
C ILE A 12 -1.58 -13.91 -11.50
N ASP A 13 -1.06 -14.20 -12.68
CA ASP A 13 -1.33 -13.59 -13.98
C ASP A 13 -2.36 -12.44 -13.96
N LYS A 14 -1.86 -11.20 -13.83
CA LYS A 14 -2.66 -9.97 -13.81
C LYS A 14 -2.86 -9.35 -15.20
N GLU A 15 -2.68 -10.10 -16.28
CA GLU A 15 -2.90 -9.54 -17.64
C GLU A 15 -4.40 -9.41 -17.99
N ASP A 16 -5.29 -10.18 -17.35
CA ASP A 16 -6.73 -10.22 -17.68
C ASP A 16 -7.68 -9.50 -16.70
N ARG A 17 -7.17 -8.74 -15.72
CA ARG A 17 -8.05 -7.91 -14.86
C ARG A 17 -8.34 -6.56 -15.50
N ASN A 18 -9.63 -6.25 -15.65
CA ASN A 18 -10.12 -4.93 -16.02
C ASN A 18 -9.99 -3.96 -14.83
N TYR A 19 -8.79 -3.45 -14.61
CA TYR A 19 -8.56 -2.37 -13.66
C TYR A 19 -9.19 -1.06 -14.14
N PRO A 20 -9.70 -0.20 -13.24
CA PRO A 20 -10.08 1.16 -13.60
C PRO A 20 -8.91 1.91 -14.25
N LYS A 21 -9.20 2.83 -15.16
CA LYS A 21 -8.17 3.52 -15.97
C LYS A 21 -7.07 4.19 -15.14
N LYS A 22 -7.40 4.66 -13.92
CA LYS A 22 -6.43 5.31 -13.04
C LYS A 22 -5.57 4.33 -12.24
N ILE A 23 -5.96 3.06 -12.14
CA ILE A 23 -5.20 1.99 -11.47
C ILE A 23 -4.18 1.41 -12.46
N ASN A 24 -3.18 2.23 -12.80
CA ASN A 24 -2.27 1.99 -13.93
C ASN A 24 -0.83 1.66 -13.53
N THR A 25 -0.49 1.67 -12.24
CA THR A 25 0.82 1.22 -11.71
C THR A 25 0.69 -0.08 -10.93
N ASN A 26 1.81 -0.78 -10.70
CA ASN A 26 1.77 -2.01 -9.89
C ASN A 26 1.48 -1.69 -8.42
N ALA A 27 1.97 -0.56 -7.92
CA ALA A 27 1.62 -0.02 -6.61
C ALA A 27 0.11 0.18 -6.48
N LEU A 28 -0.52 0.88 -7.44
CA LEU A 28 -1.95 1.15 -7.42
C LEU A 28 -2.78 -0.13 -7.53
N LYS A 29 -2.41 -1.06 -8.43
CA LYS A 29 -3.06 -2.38 -8.54
C LYS A 29 -2.97 -3.16 -7.23
N THR A 30 -1.83 -3.10 -6.57
CA THR A 30 -1.62 -3.78 -5.28
C THR A 30 -2.47 -3.17 -4.18
N LEU A 31 -2.56 -1.84 -4.09
CA LEU A 31 -3.46 -1.17 -3.16
C LEU A 31 -4.93 -1.53 -3.46
N TYR A 32 -5.37 -1.37 -4.71
CA TYR A 32 -6.74 -1.67 -5.14
C TYR A 32 -7.18 -3.09 -4.76
N ASP A 33 -6.35 -4.09 -5.05
CA ASP A 33 -6.63 -5.49 -4.74
C ASP A 33 -6.73 -5.79 -3.23
N ASN A 34 -6.19 -4.92 -2.37
CA ASN A 34 -6.20 -5.06 -0.91
C ASN A 34 -7.14 -4.08 -0.20
N LEU A 35 -7.86 -3.24 -0.96
CA LEU A 35 -8.75 -2.19 -0.44
C LEU A 35 -10.19 -2.39 -0.91
N ASP A 36 -10.63 -3.64 -0.99
CA ASP A 36 -11.96 -4.04 -1.49
C ASP A 36 -12.29 -3.40 -2.84
N GLU A 37 -11.29 -3.28 -3.72
CA GLU A 37 -11.45 -2.70 -5.05
C GLU A 37 -11.93 -1.23 -5.03
N ASN A 38 -11.63 -0.50 -3.95
CA ASN A 38 -11.97 0.91 -3.83
C ASN A 38 -10.95 1.80 -4.58
N GLU A 39 -11.27 2.16 -5.82
CA GLU A 39 -10.43 3.02 -6.67
C GLU A 39 -10.07 4.35 -5.99
N ALA A 40 -11.04 5.04 -5.38
CA ALA A 40 -10.82 6.35 -4.77
C ALA A 40 -9.84 6.26 -3.60
N LEU A 41 -10.03 5.28 -2.71
CA LEU A 41 -9.16 5.06 -1.56
C LEU A 41 -7.76 4.62 -1.97
N ALA A 42 -7.63 3.75 -2.99
CA ALA A 42 -6.33 3.34 -3.50
C ALA A 42 -5.52 4.52 -4.06
N LEU A 43 -6.16 5.42 -4.81
CA LEU A 43 -5.53 6.62 -5.36
C LEU A 43 -5.12 7.60 -4.25
N GLU A 44 -5.99 7.80 -3.25
CA GLU A 44 -5.72 8.71 -2.12
C GLU A 44 -4.55 8.21 -1.26
N ILE A 45 -4.49 6.90 -1.00
CA ILE A 45 -3.41 6.27 -0.26
C ILE A 45 -2.09 6.33 -1.05
N ASP A 46 -2.08 6.00 -2.34
CA ASP A 46 -0.87 6.07 -3.19
C ASP A 46 -0.30 7.50 -3.19
N ALA A 47 -1.15 8.51 -3.39
CA ALA A 47 -0.75 9.91 -3.34
C ALA A 47 -0.15 10.27 -1.97
N CYS A 48 -0.83 9.91 -0.88
CA CYS A 48 -0.35 10.17 0.47
C CYS A 48 1.02 9.54 0.74
N ILE A 49 1.24 8.30 0.28
CA ILE A 49 2.54 7.62 0.43
C ILE A 49 3.61 8.37 -0.36
N ARG A 50 3.36 8.69 -1.64
CA ARG A 50 4.34 9.36 -2.49
C ARG A 50 4.73 10.75 -1.97
N ASP A 51 3.79 11.48 -1.38
CA ASP A 51 4.04 12.82 -0.83
C ASP A 51 4.80 12.79 0.50
N ASN A 52 4.64 11.72 1.29
CA ASN A 52 5.18 11.65 2.65
C ASN A 52 6.37 10.70 2.81
N LYS A 53 6.55 9.73 1.90
CA LYS A 53 7.70 8.83 1.95
C LYS A 53 8.98 9.63 1.84
N LYS A 54 9.95 9.31 2.67
CA LYS A 54 11.31 9.83 2.56
C LYS A 54 12.20 8.72 2.01
N ASP A 55 13.26 9.09 1.32
CA ASP A 55 14.26 8.13 0.86
C ASP A 55 14.75 7.26 2.03
N GLY A 56 14.85 5.94 1.82
CA GLY A 56 15.26 4.99 2.86
C GLY A 56 14.38 5.07 4.12
N TRP A 57 13.05 5.16 3.96
CA TRP A 57 12.13 5.23 5.09
C TRP A 57 11.90 3.89 5.78
N VAL A 58 11.93 2.79 5.02
CA VAL A 58 11.73 1.44 5.56
C VAL A 58 12.89 1.08 6.49
N GLY A 59 12.56 0.67 7.71
CA GLY A 59 13.50 0.42 8.80
C GLY A 59 13.91 1.67 9.58
N HIS A 60 13.50 2.87 9.17
CA HIS A 60 13.82 4.12 9.86
C HIS A 60 12.63 4.62 10.69
N ASN A 61 12.64 4.31 12.00
CA ASN A 61 11.54 4.56 12.95
C ASN A 61 10.81 5.91 12.79
N GLN A 62 11.54 7.03 12.72
CA GLN A 62 10.90 8.35 12.61
C GLN A 62 10.21 8.59 11.26
N LYS A 63 10.78 8.07 10.16
CA LYS A 63 10.22 8.22 8.81
C LYS A 63 8.99 7.34 8.67
N GLU A 64 9.07 6.10 9.16
CA GLU A 64 7.94 5.18 9.30
C GLU A 64 6.79 5.81 10.09
N LYS A 65 7.09 6.37 11.27
CA LYS A 65 6.10 7.05 12.11
C LYS A 65 5.44 8.23 11.40
N ASN A 66 6.21 9.06 10.69
CA ASN A 66 5.68 10.22 9.97
C ASN A 66 4.72 9.79 8.86
N LEU A 67 5.10 8.78 8.05
CA LEU A 67 4.22 8.26 7.00
C LEU A 67 2.93 7.68 7.58
N LYS A 68 3.03 6.91 8.67
CA LYS A 68 1.87 6.32 9.34
C LYS A 68 0.91 7.38 9.90
N ILE A 69 1.43 8.48 10.44
CA ILE A 69 0.62 9.62 10.89
C ILE A 69 -0.13 10.26 9.70
N ALA A 70 0.50 10.38 8.53
CA ALA A 70 -0.15 10.90 7.34
C ALA A 70 -1.28 9.98 6.87
N LEU A 71 -1.03 8.67 6.81
CA LEU A 71 -2.03 7.66 6.43
C LEU A 71 -3.23 7.61 7.39
N ARG A 72 -3.01 7.80 8.70
CA ARG A 72 -4.10 7.83 9.70
C ARG A 72 -5.10 8.97 9.47
N LYS A 73 -4.74 10.02 8.71
CA LYS A 73 -5.69 11.09 8.35
C LYS A 73 -6.73 10.64 7.31
N ILE A 74 -6.43 9.56 6.58
CA ILE A 74 -7.29 8.99 5.54
C ILE A 74 -7.97 7.72 6.08
N ILE A 75 -7.22 6.90 6.81
CA ILE A 75 -7.67 5.60 7.29
C ILE A 75 -7.95 5.70 8.79
N ASN A 76 -9.23 5.71 9.16
CA ASN A 76 -9.68 5.73 10.56
C ASN A 76 -9.65 4.34 11.23
N ASP A 77 -9.69 3.27 10.43
CA ASP A 77 -9.61 1.89 10.94
C ASP A 77 -8.15 1.51 11.19
N GLU A 78 -7.80 1.25 12.45
CA GLU A 78 -6.41 1.00 12.83
C GLU A 78 -5.87 -0.31 12.25
N VAL A 79 -6.72 -1.32 12.04
CA VAL A 79 -6.30 -2.60 11.44
C VAL A 79 -5.97 -2.41 9.96
N LEU A 80 -6.82 -1.70 9.23
CA LEU A 80 -6.59 -1.34 7.84
C LEU A 80 -5.36 -0.45 7.69
N LEU A 81 -5.16 0.51 8.60
CA LEU A 81 -3.97 1.35 8.62
C LEU A 81 -2.69 0.52 8.73
N GLU A 82 -2.63 -0.43 9.67
CA GLU A 82 -1.49 -1.33 9.82
C GLU A 82 -1.26 -2.18 8.57
N ASN A 83 -2.33 -2.73 7.99
CA ASN A 83 -2.24 -3.55 6.78
C ASN A 83 -1.71 -2.75 5.60
N VAL A 84 -2.26 -1.55 5.34
CA VAL A 84 -1.80 -0.65 4.27
C VAL A 84 -0.36 -0.21 4.49
N PHE A 85 -0.01 0.15 5.73
CA PHE A 85 1.34 0.58 6.06
C PHE A 85 2.36 -0.54 5.83
N ASN A 86 2.05 -1.76 6.26
CA ASN A 86 2.91 -2.92 6.02
C ASN A 86 3.00 -3.29 4.54
N LEU A 87 1.89 -3.23 3.81
CA LEU A 87 1.85 -3.44 2.37
C LEU A 87 2.76 -2.43 1.64
N ALA A 88 2.71 -1.15 2.03
CA ALA A 88 3.54 -0.10 1.46
C ALA A 88 5.04 -0.36 1.63
N LYS A 89 5.48 -0.99 2.74
CA LYS A 89 6.89 -1.35 2.96
C LYS A 89 7.40 -2.39 1.95
N HIS A 90 6.52 -3.13 1.29
CA HIS A 90 6.86 -4.19 0.34
C HIS A 90 6.65 -3.81 -1.13
N ILE A 91 6.08 -2.63 -1.42
CA ILE A 91 5.89 -2.14 -2.79
C ILE A 91 7.18 -1.46 -3.25
N GLU A 92 7.86 -2.03 -4.25
CA GLU A 92 9.16 -1.55 -4.75
C GLU A 92 9.11 -0.08 -5.22
N GLU A 93 8.02 0.35 -5.82
CA GLU A 93 7.83 1.74 -6.29
C GLU A 93 7.86 2.80 -5.16
N TYR A 94 7.72 2.37 -3.89
CA TYR A 94 7.78 3.26 -2.72
C TYR A 94 9.12 3.30 -2.02
N HIS A 95 10.15 2.61 -2.52
CA HIS A 95 11.49 2.75 -1.98
C HIS A 95 12.21 3.95 -2.59
#